data_AF-A0A6B3LEC1-F1
#
_entry.id   AF-A0A6B3LEC1-F1
#
_cell.length_a   1.000
_cell.length_b   1.000
_cell.length_c   1.000
_cell.angle_alpha   90.00
_cell.angle_beta   90.00
_cell.angle_gamma   90.00
#
_symmetry.space_group_name_H-M   'P 1'
#
loop_
_entity.id
_entity.type
_entity.pdbx_description
1 polymer ?
#
loop_
_entity_poly.entity_id
_entity_poly.type
_entity_poly.pdbx_seq_one_letter_code
_entity_poly.pdbx_strand_id
1 'polypeptide(L)'
;MKPRFLSLRSCALGALTLATTLATPLHAQEAAPEETDLKSRIWGYTSPAGTYEVRVDHISSISKTEYLIEGNIMVYEVTIDTIGQTTARFYYGEPWTPKTSVGAVENATNRARDIGNTLNQRAGQVSGQVDRLVIKNYGPPNTTHAKTIEFKVANRSELNQVYQAARNSWIKGRGRNMRVKDE
;
A
#
# COMPACT_ATOMS: atom_id res chain seq x y z
N MET A 1 -49.09 -15.06 100.06
CA MET A 1 -48.09 -14.01 99.79
C MET A 1 -48.17 -13.62 98.32
N LYS A 2 -48.40 -12.33 98.03
CA LYS A 2 -48.35 -11.68 96.70
C LYS A 2 -46.87 -11.40 96.33
N PRO A 3 -46.51 -10.93 95.10
CA PRO A 3 -47.15 -11.08 93.78
C PRO A 3 -46.11 -11.25 92.61
N ARG A 4 -46.58 -11.06 91.35
CA ARG A 4 -45.88 -10.54 90.13
C ARG A 4 -45.50 -11.59 89.07
N PHE A 5 -45.71 -11.38 87.76
CA PHE A 5 -46.26 -10.27 86.97
C PHE A 5 -46.75 -10.79 85.59
N LEU A 6 -47.65 -9.99 85.01
CA LEU A 6 -48.23 -9.97 83.65
C LEU A 6 -47.37 -10.43 82.46
N SER A 7 -48.02 -10.98 81.42
CA SER A 7 -48.23 -10.34 80.08
C SER A 7 -48.65 -11.40 79.04
N LEU A 8 -49.93 -11.53 78.63
CA LEU A 8 -50.69 -10.79 77.60
C LEU A 8 -50.26 -11.02 76.11
N ARG A 9 -51.23 -11.54 75.33
CA ARG A 9 -51.48 -11.48 73.86
C ARG A 9 -50.66 -12.45 72.97
N SER A 10 -51.25 -13.40 72.24
CA SER A 10 -52.30 -13.41 71.19
C SER A 10 -51.76 -13.19 69.77
N CYS A 11 -52.09 -14.18 68.92
CA CYS A 11 -52.35 -14.12 67.47
C CYS A 11 -51.24 -13.68 66.49
N ALA A 12 -50.86 -14.57 65.56
CA ALA A 12 -51.08 -14.34 64.12
C ALA A 12 -50.65 -15.55 63.26
N LEU A 13 -51.54 -15.89 62.34
CA LEU A 13 -51.43 -16.82 61.22
C LEU A 13 -50.26 -16.45 60.29
N GLY A 14 -49.48 -17.44 59.85
CA GLY A 14 -48.44 -17.29 58.83
C GLY A 14 -49.06 -17.12 57.43
N ALA A 15 -48.77 -16.00 56.78
CA ALA A 15 -49.07 -15.76 55.38
C ALA A 15 -47.87 -16.21 54.52
N LEU A 16 -48.11 -17.18 53.62
CA LEU A 16 -47.13 -17.67 52.65
C LEU A 16 -47.15 -16.74 51.42
N THR A 17 -46.12 -15.90 51.27
CA THR A 17 -45.94 -15.03 50.10
C THR A 17 -45.25 -15.77 48.96
N LEU A 18 -45.95 -15.91 47.83
CA LEU A 18 -45.43 -16.48 46.58
C LEU A 18 -44.65 -15.40 45.82
N ALA A 19 -43.33 -15.52 45.74
CA ALA A 19 -42.47 -14.61 44.98
C ALA A 19 -42.42 -15.04 43.50
N THR A 20 -43.13 -14.32 42.63
CA THR A 20 -42.98 -14.43 41.17
C THR A 20 -41.72 -13.69 40.72
N THR A 21 -40.68 -14.43 40.34
CA THR A 21 -39.47 -13.90 39.70
C THR A 21 -39.77 -13.51 38.25
N LEU A 22 -39.66 -12.21 37.94
CA LEU A 22 -39.64 -11.71 36.56
C LEU A 22 -38.31 -12.10 35.90
N ALA A 23 -38.35 -13.05 34.97
CA ALA A 23 -37.21 -13.36 34.12
C ALA A 23 -37.09 -12.30 33.01
N THR A 24 -36.05 -11.48 33.07
CA THR A 24 -35.66 -10.62 31.95
C THR A 24 -34.98 -11.47 30.87
N PRO A 25 -35.39 -11.40 29.59
CA PRO A 25 -34.67 -12.09 28.53
C PRO A 25 -33.32 -11.40 28.32
N LEU A 26 -32.24 -12.14 28.58
CA LEU A 26 -30.88 -11.78 28.23
C LEU A 26 -30.79 -11.74 26.69
N HIS A 27 -31.01 -10.58 26.08
CA HIS A 27 -30.67 -10.39 24.67
C HIS A 27 -29.15 -10.37 24.56
N ALA A 28 -28.57 -11.41 23.95
CA ALA A 28 -27.19 -11.36 23.48
C ALA A 28 -27.13 -10.27 22.40
N GLN A 29 -26.53 -9.13 22.76
CA GLN A 29 -26.26 -8.06 21.81
C GLN A 29 -25.13 -8.53 20.90
N GLU A 30 -25.47 -8.92 19.67
CA GLU A 30 -24.48 -9.13 18.62
C GLU A 30 -23.68 -7.82 18.48
N ALA A 31 -22.36 -7.93 18.60
CA ALA A 31 -21.49 -6.77 18.50
C ALA A 31 -21.77 -6.10 17.16
N ALA A 32 -22.16 -4.82 17.20
CA ALA A 32 -22.23 -4.01 15.99
C ALA A 32 -20.89 -4.15 15.25
N PRO A 33 -20.88 -4.29 13.91
CA PRO A 33 -19.63 -4.31 13.18
C PRO A 33 -18.87 -3.04 13.58
N GLU A 34 -17.63 -3.18 14.07
CA GLU A 34 -16.79 -2.00 14.24
C GLU A 34 -16.82 -1.26 12.92
N GLU A 35 -17.18 0.04 12.93
CA GLU A 35 -16.91 0.92 11.82
C GLU A 35 -15.38 0.95 11.64
N THR A 36 -14.86 -0.02 10.90
CA THR A 36 -13.46 -0.02 10.49
C THR A 36 -13.28 1.24 9.66
N ASP A 37 -12.53 2.20 10.21
CA ASP A 37 -12.13 3.41 9.50
C ASP A 37 -11.59 2.99 8.12
N LEU A 38 -12.38 3.18 7.07
CA LEU A 38 -12.05 2.74 5.71
C LEU A 38 -10.73 3.38 5.25
N LYS A 39 -10.38 4.57 5.77
CA LYS A 39 -9.12 5.24 5.50
C LYS A 39 -7.93 4.46 6.05
N SER A 40 -8.11 3.78 7.18
CA SER A 40 -7.09 2.90 7.77
C SER A 40 -6.78 1.67 6.92
N ARG A 41 -7.56 1.39 5.87
CA ARG A 41 -7.39 0.24 4.96
C ARG A 41 -7.01 0.64 3.54
N ILE A 42 -6.78 1.93 3.26
CA ILE A 42 -6.38 2.41 1.93
C ILE A 42 -4.89 2.74 1.95
N TRP A 43 -4.13 2.08 1.09
CA TRP A 43 -2.78 2.53 0.75
C TRP A 43 -2.85 3.39 -0.52
N GLY A 44 -2.08 4.47 -0.54
CA GLY A 44 -2.07 5.39 -1.66
C GLY A 44 -0.71 5.99 -1.93
N TYR A 45 -0.50 6.35 -3.18
CA TYR A 45 0.63 7.11 -3.68
C TYR A 45 0.11 8.37 -4.36
N THR A 46 0.54 9.53 -3.89
CA THR A 46 0.25 10.82 -4.53
C THR A 46 1.55 11.43 -5.01
N SER A 47 1.55 11.82 -6.28
CA SER A 47 2.58 12.60 -6.95
C SER A 47 1.94 13.77 -7.70
N PRO A 48 2.75 14.71 -8.20
CA PRO A 48 2.30 15.75 -9.13
C PRO A 48 1.63 15.18 -10.39
N ALA A 49 2.07 14.00 -10.85
CA ALA A 49 1.48 13.31 -12.00
C ALA A 49 0.11 12.67 -11.72
N GLY A 50 -0.28 12.53 -10.46
CA GLY A 50 -1.57 11.97 -10.07
C GLY A 50 -1.52 11.16 -8.78
N THR A 51 -2.67 10.57 -8.44
CA THR A 51 -2.84 9.73 -7.26
C THR A 51 -3.30 8.32 -7.64
N TYR A 52 -2.68 7.32 -7.02
CA TYR A 52 -3.12 5.93 -7.04
C TYR A 52 -3.53 5.53 -5.63
N GLU A 53 -4.70 4.93 -5.48
CA GLU A 53 -5.22 4.43 -4.21
C GLU A 53 -5.77 3.02 -4.39
N VAL A 54 -5.53 2.18 -3.40
CA VAL A 54 -6.00 0.81 -3.39
C VAL A 54 -6.32 0.38 -1.96
N ARG A 55 -7.39 -0.38 -1.83
CA ARG A 55 -7.67 -1.12 -0.61
C ARG A 55 -6.58 -2.16 -0.38
N VAL A 56 -5.97 -2.11 0.80
CA VAL A 56 -4.86 -2.99 1.18
C VAL A 56 -5.26 -4.46 1.07
N ASP A 57 -6.49 -4.81 1.43
CA ASP A 57 -7.03 -6.16 1.32
C ASP A 57 -7.46 -6.57 -0.10
N HIS A 58 -7.40 -5.66 -1.07
CA HIS A 58 -7.56 -5.95 -2.49
C HIS A 58 -6.24 -6.10 -3.24
N ILE A 59 -5.09 -5.87 -2.59
CA ILE A 59 -3.78 -6.14 -3.18
C ILE A 59 -3.60 -7.66 -3.23
N SER A 60 -3.38 -8.20 -4.44
CA SER A 60 -3.14 -9.62 -4.68
C SER A 60 -1.65 -9.93 -4.79
N SER A 61 -0.86 -9.00 -5.32
CA SER A 61 0.57 -9.16 -5.52
C SER A 61 1.30 -7.82 -5.45
N ILE A 62 2.54 -7.85 -4.96
CA ILE A 62 3.50 -6.74 -5.07
C ILE A 62 4.84 -7.32 -5.54
N SER A 63 5.26 -6.96 -6.75
CA SER A 63 6.55 -7.38 -7.30
C SER A 63 7.49 -6.21 -7.50
N LYS A 64 8.78 -6.50 -7.46
CA LYS A 64 9.83 -5.56 -7.82
C LYS A 64 10.82 -6.26 -8.74
N THR A 65 11.07 -5.67 -9.89
CA THR A 65 11.91 -6.26 -10.94
C THR A 65 12.93 -5.25 -11.45
N GLU A 66 14.01 -5.77 -12.02
CA GLU A 66 15.08 -5.02 -12.66
C GLU A 66 15.39 -5.71 -13.99
N TYR A 67 15.38 -4.98 -15.10
CA TYR A 67 15.63 -5.54 -16.43
C TYR A 67 16.26 -4.50 -17.37
N LEU A 68 17.12 -4.98 -18.27
CA LEU A 68 17.76 -4.16 -19.29
C LEU A 68 16.86 -4.08 -20.53
N ILE A 69 16.63 -2.86 -21.04
CA ILE A 69 15.92 -2.64 -22.32
C ILE A 69 16.89 -2.14 -23.40
N GLU A 70 16.41 -2.12 -24.64
CA GLU A 70 17.15 -1.55 -25.77
C GLU A 70 17.61 -0.11 -25.47
N GLY A 71 18.78 0.26 -26.02
CA GLY A 71 19.41 1.55 -25.68
C GLY A 71 20.23 1.53 -24.39
N ASN A 72 20.48 0.34 -23.81
CA ASN A 72 21.36 0.15 -22.66
C ASN A 72 20.84 0.91 -21.42
N ILE A 73 19.53 0.80 -21.19
CA ILE A 73 18.82 1.42 -20.05
C ILE A 73 18.41 0.30 -19.11
N MET A 74 18.82 0.41 -17.84
CA MET A 74 18.32 -0.42 -16.76
C MET A 74 17.00 0.15 -16.26
N VAL A 75 15.94 -0.66 -16.28
CA VAL A 75 14.63 -0.31 -15.74
C VAL A 75 14.42 -1.03 -14.42
N TYR A 76 14.03 -0.26 -13.41
CA TYR A 76 13.52 -0.76 -12.15
C TYR A 76 12.01 -0.55 -12.12
N GLU A 77 11.26 -1.60 -11.82
CA GLU A 77 9.81 -1.57 -11.82
C GLU A 77 9.27 -2.11 -10.49
N VAL A 78 8.22 -1.49 -9.98
CA VAL A 78 7.37 -2.01 -8.91
C VAL A 78 5.97 -2.15 -9.47
N THR A 79 5.41 -3.34 -9.34
CA THR A 79 4.06 -3.67 -9.82
C THR A 79 3.18 -4.00 -8.62
N ILE A 80 1.99 -3.43 -8.57
CA ILE A 80 0.97 -3.72 -7.57
C ILE A 80 -0.25 -4.23 -8.31
N ASP A 81 -0.52 -5.52 -8.16
CA ASP A 81 -1.70 -6.16 -8.71
C ASP A 81 -2.82 -6.17 -7.67
N THR A 82 -4.04 -6.07 -8.18
CA THR A 82 -5.24 -6.16 -7.36
C THR A 82 -6.04 -7.40 -7.72
N ILE A 83 -6.99 -7.78 -6.85
CA ILE A 83 -8.01 -8.79 -7.19
C ILE A 83 -8.89 -8.30 -8.36
N GLY A 84 -8.94 -6.99 -8.58
CA GLY A 84 -9.58 -6.39 -9.75
C GLY A 84 -8.75 -6.54 -11.02
N GLN A 85 -9.23 -5.95 -12.10
CA GLN A 85 -8.56 -6.06 -13.41
C GLN A 85 -7.50 -4.97 -13.64
N THR A 86 -7.10 -4.24 -12.60
CA THR A 86 -6.18 -3.10 -12.70
C THR A 86 -4.85 -3.41 -12.01
N THR A 87 -3.77 -3.04 -12.68
CA THR A 87 -2.39 -3.14 -12.18
C THR A 87 -1.77 -1.75 -12.13
N ALA A 88 -1.16 -1.37 -11.01
CA ALA A 88 -0.32 -0.18 -10.95
C ALA A 88 1.14 -0.54 -11.17
N ARG A 89 1.84 0.32 -11.91
CA ARG A 89 3.24 0.16 -12.27
C ARG A 89 3.98 1.46 -11.99
N PHE A 90 4.96 1.37 -11.10
CA PHE A 90 5.89 2.45 -10.78
C PHE A 90 7.24 2.10 -11.39
N TYR A 91 7.87 3.02 -12.10
CA TYR A 91 9.13 2.72 -12.75
C TYR A 91 10.14 3.86 -12.71
N TYR A 92 11.41 3.48 -12.72
CA TYR A 92 12.56 4.37 -12.89
C TYR A 92 13.54 3.72 -13.86
N GLY A 93 14.01 4.49 -14.85
CA GLY A 93 15.00 4.03 -15.83
C GLY A 93 16.29 4.85 -15.72
N GLU A 94 17.44 4.19 -15.77
CA GLU A 94 18.75 4.83 -15.79
C GLU A 94 19.68 4.17 -16.82
N PRO A 95 20.66 4.89 -17.41
CA PRO A 95 21.67 4.26 -18.26
C PRO A 95 22.41 3.15 -17.52
N TRP A 96 22.46 1.96 -18.11
CA TRP A 96 23.17 0.83 -17.54
C TRP A 96 24.69 1.02 -17.70
N THR A 97 25.39 1.12 -16.58
CA THR A 97 26.86 1.06 -16.58
C THR A 97 27.29 -0.27 -16.00
N PRO A 98 28.01 -1.14 -16.75
CA PRO A 98 28.52 -2.38 -16.20
C PRO A 98 29.40 -2.07 -14.98
N LYS A 99 29.04 -2.61 -13.81
CA LYS A 99 29.88 -2.59 -12.62
C LYS A 99 31.09 -3.46 -12.90
N THR A 100 32.13 -2.89 -13.49
CA THR A 100 33.40 -3.59 -13.66
C THR A 100 34.01 -3.80 -12.28
N SER A 101 34.28 -5.07 -11.95
CA SER A 101 35.09 -5.43 -10.79
C SER A 101 36.42 -4.69 -10.85
N VAL A 102 36.81 -4.14 -9.70
CA VAL A 102 38.10 -3.48 -9.37
C VAL A 102 39.23 -3.87 -10.33
N GLY A 103 39.47 -3.08 -11.37
CA GLY A 103 40.53 -3.33 -12.36
C GLY A 103 40.37 -2.71 -13.76
N ALA A 104 39.17 -2.30 -14.19
CA ALA A 104 38.92 -1.80 -15.55
C ALA A 104 38.66 -0.27 -15.63
N VAL A 105 39.38 0.53 -14.85
CA VAL A 105 39.12 1.97 -14.66
C VAL A 105 39.37 2.81 -15.92
N GLU A 106 40.26 2.38 -16.81
CA GLU A 106 40.64 3.20 -17.97
C GLU A 106 39.60 3.16 -19.11
N ASN A 107 38.99 1.99 -19.38
CA ASN A 107 38.01 1.86 -20.46
C ASN A 107 36.61 2.36 -20.10
N ALA A 108 36.22 2.29 -18.83
CA ALA A 108 34.92 2.79 -18.37
C ALA A 108 34.83 4.32 -18.42
N THR A 109 35.92 5.02 -18.11
CA THR A 109 35.96 6.49 -18.09
C THR A 109 35.83 7.08 -19.50
N ASN A 110 36.50 6.47 -20.49
CA ASN A 110 36.40 6.91 -21.89
C ASN A 110 35.01 6.66 -22.44
N ARG A 111 34.41 5.49 -22.16
CA ARG A 111 33.05 5.17 -22.60
C ARG A 111 31.97 6.03 -21.93
N ALA A 112 32.14 6.37 -20.65
CA ALA A 112 31.25 7.30 -19.94
C ALA A 112 31.34 8.73 -20.49
N ARG A 113 32.54 9.18 -20.88
CA ARG A 113 32.73 10.48 -21.56
C ARG A 113 32.14 10.49 -22.96
N ASP A 114 32.31 9.41 -23.73
CA ASP A 114 31.73 9.30 -25.07
C ASP A 114 30.20 9.28 -25.03
N ILE A 115 29.61 8.58 -24.05
CA ILE A 115 28.16 8.61 -23.80
C ILE A 115 27.72 10.00 -23.33
N GLY A 116 28.45 10.64 -22.41
CA GLY A 116 28.16 12.00 -21.94
C GLY A 116 28.21 13.06 -23.04
N ASN A 117 29.17 12.97 -23.95
CA ASN A 117 29.29 13.87 -25.10
C ASN A 117 28.18 13.63 -26.14
N THR A 118 27.80 12.37 -26.37
CA THR A 118 26.67 12.02 -27.24
C THR A 118 25.33 12.45 -26.63
N LEU A 119 25.20 12.42 -25.30
CA LEU A 119 24.02 12.85 -24.56
C LEU A 119 23.91 14.37 -24.49
N ASN A 120 24.99 15.13 -24.31
CA ASN A 120 24.94 16.60 -24.34
C ASN A 120 24.50 17.16 -25.69
N GLN A 121 24.86 16.50 -26.81
CA GLN A 121 24.36 16.86 -28.14
C GLN A 121 22.89 16.47 -28.37
N ARG A 122 22.33 15.59 -27.54
CA ARG A 122 20.93 15.11 -27.64
C ARG A 122 20.06 15.49 -26.43
N ALA A 123 20.58 16.21 -25.44
CA ALA A 123 19.93 16.47 -24.15
C ALA A 123 18.62 17.27 -24.28
N GLY A 124 18.46 18.03 -25.36
CA GLY A 124 17.18 18.65 -25.72
C GLY A 124 16.08 17.69 -26.20
N GLN A 125 16.41 16.41 -26.48
CA GLN A 125 15.49 15.39 -26.98
C GLN A 125 15.41 14.11 -26.12
N VAL A 126 16.35 13.88 -25.19
CA VAL A 126 16.49 12.58 -24.49
C VAL A 126 15.47 12.39 -23.35
N SER A 127 15.03 13.45 -22.67
CA SER A 127 14.00 13.32 -21.63
C SER A 127 12.71 12.70 -22.20
N GLY A 128 12.31 13.14 -23.41
CA GLY A 128 11.17 12.59 -24.14
C GLY A 128 11.43 11.30 -24.94
N GLN A 129 12.65 10.77 -24.95
CA GLN A 129 12.97 9.45 -25.54
C GLN A 129 12.99 8.36 -24.47
N VAL A 130 13.48 8.63 -23.25
CA VAL A 130 13.33 7.70 -22.13
C VAL A 130 11.83 7.49 -21.83
N ASP A 131 11.04 8.56 -21.85
CA ASP A 131 9.59 8.47 -21.68
C ASP A 131 8.91 7.68 -22.81
N ARG A 132 9.40 7.78 -24.06
CA ARG A 132 8.88 7.00 -25.20
C ARG A 132 9.36 5.56 -25.26
N LEU A 133 10.48 5.24 -24.60
CA LEU A 133 11.01 3.88 -24.53
C LEU A 133 10.36 3.11 -23.38
N VAL A 134 9.93 3.80 -22.32
CA VAL A 134 9.24 3.17 -21.18
C VAL A 134 7.71 3.16 -21.33
N ILE A 135 7.13 4.12 -22.06
CA ILE A 135 5.80 3.94 -22.65
C ILE A 135 5.96 2.89 -23.74
N LYS A 136 5.47 1.67 -23.47
CA LYS A 136 5.74 0.45 -24.21
C LYS A 136 5.62 0.65 -25.74
N ASN A 137 6.75 0.84 -26.42
CA ASN A 137 6.85 0.62 -27.86
C ASN A 137 6.89 -0.88 -28.10
N TYR A 138 5.72 -1.51 -28.09
CA TYR A 138 5.59 -2.79 -28.79
C TYR A 138 5.63 -2.49 -30.28
N GLY A 139 6.57 -3.10 -31.00
CA GLY A 139 6.56 -3.12 -32.46
C GLY A 139 5.19 -3.55 -33.01
N PRO A 140 4.89 -3.24 -34.28
CA PRO A 140 3.57 -3.49 -34.87
C PRO A 140 3.18 -4.96 -34.71
N PRO A 141 2.03 -5.34 -34.11
CA PRO A 141 0.82 -4.57 -33.80
C PRO A 141 0.69 -4.04 -32.35
N ASN A 142 0.03 -2.89 -32.20
CA ASN A 142 -0.20 -2.15 -30.94
C ASN A 142 -0.87 -3.00 -29.85
N THR A 143 -0.14 -3.43 -28.81
CA THR A 143 -0.78 -4.01 -27.62
C THR A 143 -1.27 -2.90 -26.71
N THR A 144 -2.57 -2.61 -26.79
CA THR A 144 -3.26 -1.67 -25.91
C THR A 144 -3.09 -2.05 -24.43
N HIS A 145 -2.63 -1.10 -23.62
CA HIS A 145 -2.56 -1.15 -22.15
C HIS A 145 -3.96 -1.28 -21.53
N ALA A 146 -4.63 -2.42 -21.69
CA ALA A 146 -5.87 -2.65 -21.00
C ALA A 146 -5.57 -2.74 -19.48
N LYS A 147 -5.85 -1.65 -18.77
CA LYS A 147 -5.96 -1.55 -17.29
C LYS A 147 -4.65 -1.50 -16.49
N THR A 148 -3.55 -1.04 -17.09
CA THR A 148 -2.33 -0.67 -16.34
C THR A 148 -2.31 0.83 -16.07
N ILE A 149 -2.08 1.24 -14.82
CA ILE A 149 -1.86 2.63 -14.42
C ILE A 149 -0.36 2.80 -14.19
N GLU A 150 0.27 3.74 -14.90
CA GLU A 150 1.73 3.89 -14.92
C GLU A 150 2.18 5.21 -14.27
N PHE A 151 3.18 5.12 -13.39
CA PHE A 151 3.82 6.26 -12.73
C PHE A 151 5.33 6.17 -12.93
N LYS A 152 5.90 7.22 -13.53
CA LYS A 152 7.34 7.44 -13.51
C LYS A 152 7.72 8.08 -12.18
N VAL A 153 8.66 7.49 -11.46
CA VAL A 153 9.20 8.05 -10.21
C VAL A 153 10.55 8.71 -10.46
N ALA A 154 10.95 9.66 -9.60
CA ALA A 154 12.11 10.51 -9.86
C ALA A 154 13.44 9.75 -9.81
N ASN A 155 13.55 8.76 -8.91
CA ASN A 155 14.77 8.00 -8.68
C ASN A 155 14.51 6.64 -8.03
N ARG A 156 15.56 5.81 -7.96
CA ARG A 156 15.51 4.48 -7.35
C ARG A 156 15.14 4.51 -5.86
N SER A 157 15.48 5.58 -5.13
CA SER A 157 15.12 5.72 -3.72
C SER A 157 13.61 5.87 -3.55
N GLU A 158 12.97 6.72 -4.35
CA GLU A 158 11.52 6.87 -4.37
C GLU A 158 10.83 5.54 -4.74
N LEU A 159 11.32 4.85 -5.77
CA LEU A 159 10.78 3.53 -6.14
C LEU A 159 10.86 2.52 -4.99
N ASN A 160 11.98 2.52 -4.25
CA ASN A 160 12.14 1.69 -3.06
C ASN A 160 11.16 2.07 -1.95
N GLN A 161 10.91 3.37 -1.76
CA GLN A 161 9.94 3.86 -0.79
C GLN A 161 8.52 3.40 -1.16
N VAL A 162 8.13 3.47 -2.43
CA VAL A 162 6.85 2.94 -2.93
C VAL A 162 6.72 1.46 -2.60
N TYR A 163 7.72 0.65 -2.97
CA TYR A 163 7.72 -0.79 -2.68
C TYR A 163 7.56 -1.08 -1.19
N GLN A 164 8.36 -0.45 -0.34
CA GLN A 164 8.33 -0.69 1.10
C GLN A 164 7.02 -0.20 1.73
N ALA A 165 6.51 0.96 1.30
CA ALA A 165 5.26 1.50 1.83
C ALA A 165 4.07 0.60 1.48
N ALA A 166 3.95 0.17 0.22
CA ALA A 166 2.89 -0.74 -0.22
C ALA A 166 3.00 -2.09 0.50
N ARG A 167 4.19 -2.71 0.49
CA ARG A 167 4.42 -4.02 1.12
C ARG A 167 4.15 -4.01 2.62
N ASN A 168 4.61 -2.98 3.33
CA ASN A 168 4.37 -2.87 4.77
C ASN A 168 2.90 -2.64 5.09
N SER A 169 2.18 -1.86 4.26
CA SER A 169 0.75 -1.65 4.43
C SER A 169 -0.01 -2.96 4.24
N TRP A 170 0.34 -3.71 3.19
CA TRP A 170 -0.21 -5.04 2.89
C TRP A 170 0.00 -6.04 4.01
N ILE A 171 1.23 -6.23 4.48
CA ILE A 171 1.55 -7.18 5.55
C ILE A 171 0.86 -6.81 6.86
N LYS A 172 0.74 -5.51 7.17
CA LYS A 172 0.15 -5.04 8.42
C LYS A 172 -1.38 -4.89 8.36
N GLY A 173 -1.98 -5.04 7.17
CA GLY A 173 -3.41 -4.76 6.95
C GLY A 173 -3.79 -3.29 7.22
N ARG A 174 -2.82 -2.36 7.20
CA ARG A 174 -3.03 -0.95 7.54
C ARG A 174 -2.57 -0.04 6.41
N GLY A 175 -3.52 0.65 5.83
CA GLY A 175 -3.36 1.66 4.81
C GLY A 175 -2.60 2.89 5.30
N ARG A 176 -1.84 3.49 4.39
CA ARG A 176 -1.10 4.74 4.59
C ARG A 176 -0.87 5.42 3.24
N ASN A 177 -1.06 6.73 3.20
CA ASN A 177 -0.80 7.52 1.99
C ASN A 177 0.65 8.04 2.00
N MET A 178 1.36 7.73 0.91
CA MET A 178 2.66 8.30 0.57
C MET A 178 2.42 9.51 -0.33
N ARG A 179 3.05 10.64 -0.01
CA ARG A 179 2.98 11.85 -0.83
C ARG A 179 4.39 12.27 -1.22
N VAL A 180 4.60 12.46 -2.52
CA VAL A 180 5.81 13.01 -3.12
C VAL A 180 5.49 14.41 -3.63
N LYS A 181 6.38 15.37 -3.36
CA LYS A 181 6.27 16.75 -3.82
C LYS A 181 7.23 16.95 -4.99
N ASP A 182 6.94 17.90 -5.86
CA ASP A 182 7.94 18.44 -6.78
C ASP A 182 9.11 19.02 -5.96
N GLU A 183 10.35 18.70 -6.35
CA GLU A 183 11.56 19.38 -5.90
C GLU A 183 11.83 20.62 -6.76
#